data_AF-A0A642V6P5-F1
#
_entry.id   AF-A0A642V6P5-F1
#
_cell.length_a   1.000
_cell.length_b   1.000
_cell.length_c   1.000
_cell.angle_alpha   90.00
_cell.angle_beta   90.00
_cell.angle_gamma   90.00
#
_symmetry.space_group_name_H-M   'P 1'
#
loop_
_entity.id
_entity.type
_entity.pdbx_description
1 polymer ?
#
loop_
_entity_poly.entity_id
_entity_poly.type
_entity_poly.pdbx_seq_one_letter_code
_entity_poly.pdbx_strand_id
1 'polypeptide(L)'
;MSAPRLPELGSINEPWGPPTKVPEHLRFNDVPYAPFSKGDKLGKVADWAADGVKDGKDQKRQQHGRGFRDPYHAYGASAASFFTSEEAENNIASFSVVDSAKQPSKPKPQNAVLKTRGGGGAGGRGGATASQSMRGGQRGGGAYRQFDRNPRYNRPGRGRFGWKDYDKPQKNRNASVNIADDWRLVQTVGFNELQKLSFDVGTRGEDIDAYGYVYNYNKSLDKPGANTKLQQLERVMYNVTTSDDPVIQQLADAGAGTIFATDSILALLMCTTKTFNPWDIVINKRGDKIFLDKREGGPLDYVSVDENAMDPPPDATDKENINSAAALSLEATYINHNFGANAVLESDATRHDLGKPNPFHSSEDPLLAQGYRYRKFNLAASAEDEPINLVVRAKVDAVQPGVAGEPTYVTLQALNEYGGQNGVLEWKNKFVNQRGAIVAAEMKNNLAKLSRWTVESMLAGAKAMKIGFISRASPKDNTQHVVVGVLGRDPQQFSTQLNINVNNGWGIVKSIINITNELDDGKYVLIKDPNTPHIKFYNVPENAFDDE
;
A
#
# COMPACT_ATOMS: atom_id res chain seq x y z
N MET A 1 -39.10 68.50 -6.86
CA MET A 1 -39.30 67.28 -7.66
C MET A 1 -37.95 66.60 -7.82
N SER A 2 -37.76 65.40 -7.27
CA SER A 2 -36.51 64.65 -7.48
C SER A 2 -36.47 64.13 -8.91
N ALA A 3 -35.46 64.52 -9.68
CA ALA A 3 -35.28 64.02 -11.04
C ALA A 3 -35.06 62.49 -11.01
N PRO A 4 -35.71 61.71 -11.90
CA PRO A 4 -35.44 60.29 -12.01
C PRO A 4 -34.00 60.07 -12.46
N ARG A 5 -33.23 59.29 -11.69
CA ARG A 5 -31.89 58.85 -12.10
C ARG A 5 -32.03 57.72 -13.12
N LEU A 6 -31.23 57.77 -14.18
CA LEU A 6 -31.16 56.70 -15.16
C LEU A 6 -30.57 55.43 -14.50
N PRO A 7 -31.13 54.25 -14.79
CA PRO A 7 -30.55 52.99 -14.31
C PRO A 7 -29.20 52.75 -14.98
N GLU A 8 -28.24 52.21 -14.23
CA GLU A 8 -26.96 51.78 -14.77
C GLU A 8 -27.17 50.53 -15.63
N LEU A 9 -26.84 50.62 -16.92
CA LEU A 9 -26.90 49.52 -17.89
C LEU A 9 -25.49 49.06 -18.23
N GLY A 10 -25.34 47.78 -18.56
CA GLY A 10 -24.08 47.19 -19.02
C GLY A 10 -23.55 47.86 -20.30
N SER A 11 -22.24 47.77 -20.52
CA SER A 11 -21.59 48.40 -21.67
C SER A 11 -21.99 47.73 -22.99
N ILE A 12 -22.08 48.49 -24.08
CA ILE A 12 -22.40 47.97 -25.43
C ILE A 12 -21.40 46.89 -25.91
N ASN A 13 -20.18 46.89 -25.36
CA ASN A 13 -19.14 45.92 -25.71
C ASN A 13 -19.22 44.62 -24.88
N GLU A 14 -20.15 44.52 -23.94
CA GLU A 14 -20.34 43.30 -23.16
C GLU A 14 -21.17 42.27 -23.96
N PRO A 15 -20.79 40.97 -23.90
CA PRO A 15 -21.58 39.93 -24.52
C PRO A 15 -23.00 39.91 -23.94
N TRP A 16 -23.98 39.60 -24.78
CA TRP A 16 -25.37 39.43 -24.34
C TRP A 16 -25.46 38.32 -23.29
N GLY A 17 -25.81 38.68 -22.05
CA GLY A 17 -25.87 37.75 -20.93
C GLY A 17 -25.55 38.42 -19.59
N PRO A 18 -25.41 37.64 -18.51
CA PRO A 18 -24.95 38.17 -17.24
C PRO A 18 -23.51 38.72 -17.38
N PRO A 19 -23.17 39.79 -16.64
CA PRO A 19 -21.83 40.34 -16.67
C PRO A 19 -20.79 39.30 -16.19
N THR A 20 -19.56 39.42 -16.69
CA THR A 20 -18.45 38.52 -16.34
C THR A 20 -18.07 38.58 -14.86
N LYS A 21 -18.44 39.64 -14.15
CA LYS A 21 -18.31 39.77 -12.69
C LYS A 21 -19.68 39.86 -12.05
N VAL A 22 -19.83 39.23 -10.88
CA VAL A 22 -21.05 39.34 -10.09
C VAL A 22 -21.25 40.82 -9.69
N PRO A 23 -22.41 41.42 -9.97
CA PRO A 23 -22.64 42.82 -9.68
C PRO A 23 -22.51 43.16 -8.20
N GLU A 24 -21.79 44.24 -7.87
CA GLU A 24 -21.54 44.68 -6.49
C GLU A 24 -22.85 44.97 -5.72
N HIS A 25 -23.89 45.41 -6.40
CA HIS A 25 -25.20 45.67 -5.79
C HIS A 25 -25.88 44.41 -5.23
N LEU A 26 -25.51 43.21 -5.72
CA LEU A 26 -26.04 41.95 -5.20
C LEU A 26 -25.36 41.53 -3.90
N ARG A 27 -24.25 42.18 -3.51
CA ARG A 27 -23.51 41.95 -2.24
C ARG A 27 -23.13 40.47 -1.99
N PHE A 28 -22.98 39.67 -3.05
CA PHE A 28 -22.58 38.27 -2.96
C PHE A 28 -21.11 38.03 -3.32
N ASN A 29 -20.31 39.09 -3.50
CA ASN A 29 -18.93 38.98 -3.98
C ASN A 29 -17.96 38.40 -2.94
N ASP A 30 -18.27 38.54 -1.64
CA ASP A 30 -17.38 38.14 -0.53
C ASP A 30 -17.99 37.08 0.40
N VAL A 31 -19.09 36.43 0.00
CA VAL A 31 -19.80 35.43 0.83
C VAL A 31 -20.03 34.15 0.01
N PRO A 32 -19.66 32.96 0.53
CA PRO A 32 -19.99 31.70 -0.14
C PRO A 32 -21.50 31.59 -0.36
N TYR A 33 -21.90 31.31 -1.60
CA TYR A 33 -23.31 31.21 -1.95
C TYR A 33 -23.86 29.84 -1.56
N ALA A 34 -24.92 29.82 -0.74
CA ALA A 34 -25.77 28.66 -0.53
C ALA A 34 -27.22 29.01 -0.88
N PRO A 35 -27.90 28.23 -1.74
CA PRO A 35 -29.31 28.43 -2.03
C PRO A 35 -30.15 28.13 -0.77
N PHE A 36 -31.14 28.97 -0.49
CA PHE A 36 -32.06 28.79 0.63
C PHE A 36 -33.47 29.25 0.25
N SER A 37 -34.48 28.76 0.98
CA SER A 37 -35.87 29.17 0.84
C SER A 37 -36.34 29.87 2.11
N LYS A 38 -36.88 31.08 1.97
CA LYS A 38 -37.47 31.83 3.10
C LYS A 38 -38.76 31.21 3.64
N GLY A 39 -39.34 30.24 2.92
CA GLY A 39 -40.53 29.50 3.34
C GLY A 39 -40.23 28.25 4.16
N ASP A 40 -38.95 27.93 4.38
CA ASP A 40 -38.55 26.73 5.12
C ASP A 40 -38.84 26.89 6.62
N LYS A 41 -39.24 25.80 7.28
CA LYS A 41 -39.51 25.82 8.71
C LYS A 41 -38.20 25.94 9.49
N LEU A 42 -38.16 26.89 10.41
CA LEU A 42 -37.03 27.13 11.32
C LEU A 42 -37.30 26.51 12.70
N GLY A 43 -36.26 26.29 13.51
CA GLY A 43 -36.39 25.88 14.92
C GLY A 43 -36.08 24.41 15.22
N LYS A 44 -35.25 23.73 14.42
CA LYS A 44 -34.74 22.40 14.75
C LYS A 44 -33.78 22.48 15.93
N VAL A 45 -34.02 21.68 16.97
CA VAL A 45 -33.15 21.60 18.16
C VAL A 45 -31.99 20.66 17.87
N ALA A 46 -30.78 21.03 18.27
CA ALA A 46 -29.62 20.14 18.31
C ALA A 46 -29.50 19.56 19.73
N ASP A 47 -29.57 18.23 19.86
CA ASP A 47 -29.42 17.53 21.14
C ASP A 47 -28.33 16.46 21.00
N TRP A 48 -27.26 16.62 21.78
CA TRP A 48 -26.10 15.74 21.82
C TRP A 48 -26.29 14.47 22.66
N ALA A 49 -27.37 14.38 23.42
CA ALA A 49 -27.66 13.29 24.35
C ALA A 49 -28.86 12.45 23.90
N ALA A 50 -29.53 12.88 22.82
CA ALA A 50 -30.55 12.09 22.17
C ALA A 50 -29.90 10.84 21.57
N ASP A 51 -30.44 9.66 21.92
CA ASP A 51 -30.22 8.45 21.13
C ASP A 51 -30.55 8.81 19.67
N GLY A 52 -29.52 8.76 18.82
CA GLY A 52 -29.55 9.32 17.47
C GLY A 52 -30.90 9.12 16.82
N VAL A 53 -31.53 10.22 16.39
CA VAL A 53 -32.86 10.22 15.77
C VAL A 53 -32.92 9.06 14.81
N LYS A 54 -33.66 8.01 15.18
CA LYS A 54 -33.76 6.78 14.40
C LYS A 54 -34.11 7.20 12.98
N ASP A 55 -33.14 7.03 12.10
CA ASP A 55 -33.25 7.41 10.71
C ASP A 55 -34.56 6.82 10.18
N GLY A 56 -35.42 7.64 9.57
CA GLY A 56 -36.82 7.31 9.25
C GLY A 56 -37.02 6.12 8.31
N LYS A 57 -35.95 5.39 7.97
CA LYS A 57 -35.99 4.12 7.25
C LYS A 57 -36.38 2.93 8.12
N ASP A 58 -36.16 2.96 9.44
CA ASP A 58 -36.50 1.81 10.32
C ASP A 58 -37.96 1.78 10.80
N GLN A 59 -38.74 2.83 10.54
CA GLN A 59 -40.21 2.80 10.67
C GLN A 59 -40.93 2.19 9.45
N LYS A 60 -40.22 1.62 8.47
CA LYS A 60 -40.83 0.99 7.28
C LYS A 60 -41.57 -0.33 7.53
N ARG A 61 -41.90 -0.68 8.77
CA ARG A 61 -42.72 -1.87 9.06
C ARG A 61 -44.18 -1.62 9.39
N GLN A 62 -44.62 -0.37 9.48
CA GLN A 62 -46.05 -0.07 9.57
C GLN A 62 -46.42 1.07 8.63
N GLN A 63 -47.31 0.72 7.70
CA GLN A 63 -48.19 1.60 6.93
C GLN A 63 -47.66 2.14 5.58
N HIS A 64 -48.33 1.67 4.52
CA HIS A 64 -48.27 2.17 3.15
C HIS A 64 -48.60 3.68 3.11
N GLY A 65 -47.69 4.50 2.57
CA GLY A 65 -47.95 5.93 2.31
C GLY A 65 -46.70 6.66 1.84
N ARG A 66 -46.85 7.55 0.86
CA ARG A 66 -45.78 8.24 0.13
C ARG A 66 -44.97 9.19 1.04
N GLY A 67 -43.65 9.15 0.90
CA GLY A 67 -42.71 10.27 1.11
C GLY A 67 -42.87 11.08 2.41
N PHE A 68 -42.39 10.55 3.53
CA PHE A 68 -42.14 11.37 4.71
C PHE A 68 -40.81 12.13 4.52
N ARG A 69 -40.90 13.42 4.22
CA ARG A 69 -39.74 14.34 4.13
C ARG A 69 -39.63 15.05 5.49
N ASP A 70 -38.44 15.11 6.08
CA ASP A 70 -38.20 15.86 7.32
C ASP A 70 -38.70 17.30 7.12
N PRO A 71 -39.68 17.79 7.90
CA PRO A 71 -40.24 19.14 7.78
C PRO A 71 -39.21 20.26 7.95
N TYR A 72 -38.05 19.96 8.54
CA TYR A 72 -36.94 20.89 8.77
C TYR A 72 -35.79 20.73 7.77
N HIS A 73 -35.96 19.93 6.73
CA HIS A 73 -34.93 19.80 5.71
C HIS A 73 -34.91 21.03 4.81
N ALA A 74 -33.87 21.85 4.95
CA ALA A 74 -33.69 23.08 4.19
C ALA A 74 -33.55 22.83 2.68
N TYR A 75 -34.15 23.70 1.88
CA TYR A 75 -33.93 23.76 0.45
C TYR A 75 -32.46 24.05 0.16
N GLY A 76 -31.84 23.29 -0.76
CA GLY A 76 -30.45 23.50 -1.11
C GLY A 76 -29.41 22.94 -0.12
N ALA A 77 -29.84 22.15 0.88
CA ALA A 77 -28.95 21.58 1.91
C ALA A 77 -27.70 20.86 1.35
N SER A 78 -27.77 20.24 0.16
CA SER A 78 -26.62 19.59 -0.47
C SER A 78 -25.56 20.56 -1.02
N ALA A 79 -25.91 21.83 -1.24
CA ALA A 79 -25.01 22.88 -1.72
C ALA A 79 -24.42 23.73 -0.57
N ALA A 80 -24.89 23.52 0.66
CA ALA A 80 -24.46 24.24 1.85
C ALA A 80 -23.34 23.53 2.64
N SER A 81 -22.67 22.53 2.06
CA SER A 81 -21.59 21.76 2.72
C SER A 81 -20.39 22.62 3.13
N PHE A 82 -20.18 23.78 2.49
CA PHE A 82 -19.16 24.75 2.92
C PHE A 82 -19.45 25.41 4.27
N PHE A 83 -20.69 25.34 4.76
CA PHE A 83 -21.11 25.88 6.05
C PHE A 83 -21.27 24.81 7.14
N THR A 84 -20.97 23.54 6.83
CA THR A 84 -21.04 22.44 7.79
C THR A 84 -19.64 22.11 8.31
N SER A 85 -19.48 22.04 9.64
CA SER A 85 -18.24 21.58 10.28
C SER A 85 -18.38 20.09 10.61
N GLU A 86 -17.82 19.24 9.74
CA GLU A 86 -17.82 17.77 9.92
C GLU A 86 -16.77 17.28 10.95
N GLU A 87 -15.86 18.17 11.38
CA GLU A 87 -14.74 17.82 12.27
C GLU A 87 -15.15 17.61 13.74
N ALA A 88 -16.28 18.17 14.17
CA ALA A 88 -16.67 18.16 15.59
C ALA A 88 -17.36 16.86 16.04
N GLU A 89 -18.08 16.15 15.19
CA GLU A 89 -18.88 14.98 15.62
C GLU A 89 -18.07 13.69 15.77
N ASN A 90 -16.97 13.53 15.01
CA ASN A 90 -16.24 12.27 14.95
C ASN A 90 -15.11 12.12 15.99
N ASN A 91 -14.75 13.20 16.70
CA ASN A 91 -13.57 13.22 17.57
C ASN A 91 -13.84 13.36 19.07
N ILE A 92 -15.07 13.67 19.52
CA ILE A 92 -15.29 14.02 20.94
C ILE A 92 -15.50 12.78 21.82
N ALA A 93 -16.06 11.69 21.27
CA ALA A 93 -16.36 10.47 22.03
C ALA A 93 -15.14 9.55 22.30
N SER A 94 -13.99 9.81 21.68
CA SER A 94 -12.76 9.02 21.86
C SER A 94 -11.93 9.46 23.08
N PHE A 95 -12.22 10.64 23.64
CA PHE A 95 -11.54 11.14 24.83
C PHE A 95 -12.14 10.52 26.10
N SER A 96 -11.31 9.85 26.90
CA SER A 96 -11.67 9.44 28.25
C SER A 96 -11.15 10.45 29.27
N VAL A 97 -12.00 10.81 30.25
CA VAL A 97 -11.59 11.66 31.36
C VAL A 97 -10.80 10.81 32.35
N VAL A 98 -9.53 11.15 32.59
CA VAL A 98 -8.68 10.44 33.55
C VAL A 98 -9.04 10.87 34.97
N ASP A 99 -9.63 9.97 35.74
CA ASP A 99 -9.85 10.18 37.18
C ASP A 99 -8.52 10.07 37.94
N SER A 100 -8.10 11.15 38.59
CA SER A 100 -6.87 11.22 39.39
C SER A 100 -7.08 10.81 40.87
N ALA A 101 -8.28 10.37 41.23
CA ALA A 101 -8.55 9.82 42.55
C ALA A 101 -8.02 8.37 42.69
N LYS A 102 -7.24 8.10 43.74
CA LYS A 102 -6.81 6.74 44.10
C LYS A 102 -8.04 5.87 44.41
N GLN A 103 -8.40 4.97 43.49
CA GLN A 103 -9.49 4.00 43.74
C GLN A 103 -9.05 2.89 44.72
N PRO A 104 -9.86 2.60 45.76
CA PRO A 104 -9.65 1.43 46.61
C PRO A 104 -10.07 0.14 45.88
N SER A 105 -9.35 -0.94 46.15
CA SER A 105 -9.49 -2.25 45.50
C SER A 105 -10.90 -2.84 45.64
N LYS A 106 -11.56 -3.10 44.51
CA LYS A 106 -12.84 -3.84 44.48
C LYS A 106 -12.61 -5.36 44.54
N PRO A 107 -13.40 -6.12 45.34
CA PRO A 107 -13.31 -7.57 45.42
C PRO A 107 -14.03 -8.27 44.25
N LYS A 108 -13.51 -9.46 43.88
CA LYS A 108 -14.03 -10.33 42.81
C LYS A 108 -15.51 -10.70 43.00
N PRO A 109 -16.35 -10.72 41.93
CA PRO A 109 -17.72 -11.19 42.05
C PRO A 109 -17.80 -12.73 42.05
N GLN A 110 -18.43 -13.26 43.09
CA GLN A 110 -18.88 -14.66 43.19
C GLN A 110 -20.11 -14.89 42.30
N ASN A 111 -20.17 -16.08 41.69
CA ASN A 111 -21.34 -16.61 41.00
C ASN A 111 -22.58 -16.59 41.91
N ALA A 112 -23.61 -15.84 41.54
CA ALA A 112 -24.93 -15.91 42.17
C ALA A 112 -26.00 -16.33 41.15
N VAL A 113 -26.47 -17.56 41.31
CA VAL A 113 -27.67 -18.12 40.68
C VAL A 113 -28.88 -17.66 41.49
N LEU A 114 -29.84 -16.96 40.87
CA LEU A 114 -31.21 -16.84 41.41
C LEU A 114 -32.18 -16.48 40.27
N LYS A 115 -32.93 -17.46 39.73
CA LYS A 115 -34.33 -17.79 40.08
C LYS A 115 -35.28 -16.59 40.05
N THR A 116 -36.02 -16.44 38.95
CA THR A 116 -37.27 -15.68 38.91
C THR A 116 -38.44 -16.65 38.79
N ARG A 117 -39.23 -16.75 39.86
CA ARG A 117 -40.53 -17.42 39.93
C ARG A 117 -41.60 -16.34 40.13
N GLY A 118 -42.56 -16.26 39.22
CA GLY A 118 -43.96 -15.99 39.58
C GLY A 118 -44.62 -14.69 39.09
N GLY A 119 -45.68 -14.88 38.30
CA GLY A 119 -46.80 -13.93 38.04
C GLY A 119 -46.71 -13.29 36.65
N GLY A 120 -47.47 -13.66 35.61
CA GLY A 120 -48.88 -14.07 35.50
C GLY A 120 -49.63 -12.97 34.73
N GLY A 121 -50.39 -13.16 33.66
CA GLY A 121 -50.85 -14.35 32.94
C GLY A 121 -51.59 -13.95 31.64
N ALA A 122 -52.41 -14.90 31.14
CA ALA A 122 -53.25 -14.90 29.94
C ALA A 122 -52.47 -15.07 28.61
N GLY A 123 -52.60 -16.14 27.82
CA GLY A 123 -53.63 -17.16 27.65
C GLY A 123 -53.74 -17.37 26.12
N GLY A 124 -53.87 -18.54 25.53
CA GLY A 124 -53.85 -19.92 25.99
C GLY A 124 -53.90 -20.83 24.74
N ARG A 125 -53.97 -22.14 25.00
CA ARG A 125 -54.35 -23.24 24.09
C ARG A 125 -53.40 -23.50 22.91
N GLY A 126 -52.88 -24.69 22.68
CA GLY A 126 -53.15 -26.03 23.20
C GLY A 126 -52.51 -26.99 22.19
N GLY A 127 -51.76 -27.98 22.64
CA GLY A 127 -52.16 -29.37 22.36
C GLY A 127 -50.99 -30.15 21.77
N ALA A 128 -50.56 -31.15 22.52
CA ALA A 128 -49.49 -32.08 22.21
C ALA A 128 -49.95 -33.22 21.28
N THR A 129 -49.02 -34.18 21.10
CA THR A 129 -49.12 -35.57 20.60
C THR A 129 -48.80 -35.73 19.10
N ALA A 130 -47.67 -36.33 18.72
CA ALA A 130 -47.07 -37.64 19.01
C ALA A 130 -47.46 -38.71 17.97
N SER A 131 -46.42 -39.44 17.55
CA SER A 131 -46.43 -40.76 16.91
C SER A 131 -46.95 -40.83 15.46
N GLN A 132 -46.53 -41.73 14.57
CA GLN A 132 -45.43 -42.69 14.43
C GLN A 132 -45.75 -43.45 13.14
N SER A 133 -44.72 -43.95 12.43
CA SER A 133 -44.81 -45.09 11.51
C SER A 133 -45.55 -44.84 10.17
N MET A 134 -45.24 -45.45 9.02
CA MET A 134 -44.31 -46.51 8.63
C MET A 134 -44.28 -46.58 7.09
N ARG A 135 -43.12 -47.03 6.58
CA ARG A 135 -42.90 -47.98 5.48
C ARG A 135 -43.24 -47.66 4.01
N GLY A 136 -42.24 -48.07 3.21
CA GLY A 136 -42.36 -48.63 1.87
C GLY A 136 -41.69 -47.72 0.84
N GLY A 137 -40.49 -47.96 0.33
CA GLY A 137 -39.83 -49.22 0.02
C GLY A 137 -39.72 -49.34 -1.50
N GLN A 138 -38.48 -49.56 -1.98
CA GLN A 138 -38.12 -50.29 -3.21
C GLN A 138 -37.39 -49.51 -4.32
N ARG A 139 -36.05 -49.68 -4.28
CA ARG A 139 -35.14 -50.16 -5.34
C ARG A 139 -35.30 -49.63 -6.77
N GLY A 140 -34.20 -49.05 -7.27
CA GLY A 140 -33.43 -49.74 -8.31
C GLY A 140 -33.12 -48.96 -9.59
N GLY A 141 -31.85 -48.55 -9.72
CA GLY A 141 -31.03 -48.86 -10.90
C GLY A 141 -31.11 -47.95 -12.13
N GLY A 142 -29.93 -47.69 -12.71
CA GLY A 142 -29.80 -47.56 -14.17
C GLY A 142 -29.39 -46.19 -14.69
N ALA A 143 -28.10 -45.89 -14.59
CA ALA A 143 -27.43 -44.93 -15.46
C ALA A 143 -27.27 -45.50 -16.87
N TYR A 144 -27.57 -44.72 -17.92
CA TYR A 144 -26.68 -44.44 -19.08
C TYR A 144 -27.37 -43.58 -20.16
N ARG A 145 -26.65 -42.53 -20.62
CA ARG A 145 -26.77 -41.71 -21.85
C ARG A 145 -28.00 -40.77 -21.91
N GLN A 146 -27.87 -39.49 -22.28
CA GLN A 146 -27.18 -38.98 -23.47
C GLN A 146 -26.95 -37.46 -23.36
N PHE A 147 -25.69 -37.05 -23.62
CA PHE A 147 -25.31 -35.90 -24.45
C PHE A 147 -26.40 -34.86 -24.78
N ASP A 148 -26.20 -33.63 -24.28
CA ASP A 148 -26.64 -32.44 -24.99
C ASP A 148 -25.58 -31.34 -24.97
N ARG A 149 -25.40 -30.74 -26.15
CA ARG A 149 -24.34 -29.80 -26.53
C ARG A 149 -24.79 -28.35 -26.27
N ASN A 150 -24.04 -27.65 -25.42
CA ASN A 150 -23.66 -26.22 -25.55
C ASN A 150 -24.78 -25.14 -25.57
N PRO A 151 -24.45 -23.83 -25.56
CA PRO A 151 -23.88 -23.00 -24.49
C PRO A 151 -24.86 -21.90 -24.05
N ARG A 152 -24.97 -21.60 -22.74
CA ARG A 152 -25.45 -20.29 -22.29
C ARG A 152 -24.54 -19.71 -21.23
N TYR A 153 -23.70 -18.78 -21.68
CA TYR A 153 -23.22 -17.60 -20.98
C TYR A 153 -23.65 -17.52 -19.51
N ASN A 154 -22.78 -18.00 -18.62
CA ASN A 154 -22.80 -17.54 -17.24
C ASN A 154 -22.20 -16.13 -17.22
N ARG A 155 -23.05 -15.14 -17.55
CA ARG A 155 -22.77 -13.73 -17.28
C ARG A 155 -22.38 -13.61 -15.80
N PRO A 156 -21.26 -12.96 -15.44
CA PRO A 156 -20.90 -12.74 -14.05
C PRO A 156 -22.00 -11.89 -13.40
N GLY A 157 -22.85 -12.58 -12.64
CA GLY A 157 -23.94 -11.99 -11.90
C GLY A 157 -23.39 -11.02 -10.89
N ARG A 158 -23.81 -9.76 -11.03
CA ARG A 158 -23.69 -8.69 -10.06
C ARG A 158 -24.06 -9.24 -8.67
N GLY A 159 -23.05 -9.57 -7.87
CA GLY A 159 -23.19 -9.60 -6.43
C GLY A 159 -23.73 -8.24 -6.03
N ARG A 160 -24.90 -8.22 -5.39
CA ARG A 160 -25.43 -7.02 -4.76
C ARG A 160 -24.39 -6.57 -3.72
N PHE A 161 -23.59 -5.57 -4.09
CA PHE A 161 -22.85 -4.77 -3.12
C PHE A 161 -23.87 -4.29 -2.10
N GLY A 162 -23.72 -4.75 -0.86
CA GLY A 162 -24.57 -4.34 0.24
C GLY A 162 -24.31 -2.87 0.52
N TRP A 163 -25.34 -2.14 0.94
CA TRP A 163 -25.20 -0.75 1.42
C TRP A 163 -24.19 -0.61 2.58
N LYS A 164 -23.76 -1.72 3.20
CA LYS A 164 -22.68 -1.77 4.20
C LYS A 164 -21.27 -1.56 3.63
N ASP A 165 -21.06 -1.73 2.33
CA ASP A 165 -19.74 -1.53 1.71
C ASP A 165 -19.51 -0.06 1.31
N TYR A 166 -20.56 0.77 1.29
CA TYR A 166 -20.47 2.21 0.99
C TYR A 166 -20.11 3.05 2.23
N ASP A 167 -20.43 2.55 3.43
CA ASP A 167 -20.15 3.17 4.74
C ASP A 167 -18.86 2.64 5.39
N LYS A 168 -17.93 2.02 4.62
CA LYS A 168 -16.59 1.79 5.17
C LYS A 168 -15.84 3.11 5.13
N PRO A 169 -15.58 3.78 6.27
CA PRO A 169 -14.74 4.98 6.28
C PRO A 169 -13.41 4.63 5.62
N GLN A 170 -12.99 5.46 4.67
CA GLN A 170 -11.69 5.33 4.05
C GLN A 170 -10.66 5.36 5.18
N LYS A 171 -9.87 4.30 5.33
CA LYS A 171 -8.91 4.18 6.44
C LYS A 171 -7.92 5.35 6.33
N ASN A 172 -8.03 6.33 7.24
CA ASN A 172 -7.08 7.43 7.33
C ASN A 172 -5.72 6.85 7.72
N ARG A 173 -4.75 6.98 6.81
CA ARG A 173 -3.36 6.59 7.07
C ARG A 173 -2.62 7.77 7.67
N ASN A 174 -1.65 7.47 8.53
CA ASN A 174 -0.72 8.47 9.05
C ASN A 174 0.37 8.74 8.01
N ALA A 175 0.86 9.98 7.94
CA ALA A 175 2.00 10.31 7.09
C ALA A 175 3.25 9.54 7.54
N SER A 176 4.20 9.32 6.63
CA SER A 176 5.47 8.64 6.96
C SER A 176 6.42 9.52 7.77
N VAL A 177 6.24 10.83 7.69
CA VAL A 177 6.97 11.86 8.44
C VAL A 177 6.01 12.99 8.81
N ASN A 178 6.23 13.61 9.96
CA ASN A 178 5.51 14.80 10.38
C ASN A 178 6.09 16.03 9.66
N ILE A 179 5.24 16.77 8.97
CA ILE A 179 5.64 17.99 8.27
C ILE A 179 5.79 19.09 9.32
N ALA A 180 6.99 19.66 9.43
CA ALA A 180 7.28 20.76 10.35
C ALA A 180 6.92 22.13 9.73
N ASP A 181 6.74 23.14 10.58
CA ASP A 181 6.28 24.47 10.18
C ASP A 181 7.27 25.23 9.28
N ASP A 182 8.56 24.87 9.35
CA ASP A 182 9.65 25.47 8.58
C ASP A 182 9.87 24.81 7.21
N TRP A 183 9.14 23.74 6.90
CA TRP A 183 9.20 23.08 5.60
C TRP A 183 8.48 23.89 4.53
N ARG A 184 9.15 24.09 3.39
CA ARG A 184 8.60 24.86 2.27
C ARG A 184 8.15 23.94 1.15
N LEU A 185 6.85 23.96 0.83
CA LEU A 185 6.32 23.23 -0.30
C LEU A 185 6.88 23.80 -1.61
N VAL A 186 7.59 22.98 -2.37
CA VAL A 186 8.13 23.30 -3.70
C VAL A 186 7.08 23.00 -4.76
N GLN A 187 6.58 21.76 -4.79
CA GLN A 187 5.64 21.32 -5.81
C GLN A 187 4.77 20.17 -5.30
N THR A 188 3.56 20.07 -5.83
CA THR A 188 2.68 18.90 -5.67
C THR A 188 2.41 18.30 -7.05
N VAL A 189 2.58 16.99 -7.20
CA VAL A 189 2.40 16.28 -8.47
C VAL A 189 1.40 15.14 -8.28
N GLY A 190 0.33 15.16 -9.06
CA GLY A 190 -0.73 14.16 -8.99
C GLY A 190 -0.35 12.86 -9.71
N PHE A 191 -0.84 11.71 -9.24
CA PHE A 191 -0.58 10.42 -9.91
C PHE A 191 -1.07 10.41 -11.37
N ASN A 192 -2.13 11.16 -11.69
CA ASN A 192 -2.63 11.31 -13.07
C ASN A 192 -1.61 11.99 -14.00
N GLU A 193 -0.75 12.84 -13.47
CA GLU A 193 0.33 13.50 -14.22
C GLU A 193 1.51 12.54 -14.36
N LEU A 194 1.88 11.88 -13.26
CA LEU A 194 2.95 10.86 -13.25
C LEU A 194 2.69 9.73 -14.26
N GLN A 195 1.44 9.27 -14.37
CA GLN A 195 1.06 8.21 -15.31
C GLN A 195 1.22 8.59 -16.79
N LYS A 196 1.29 9.89 -17.12
CA LYS A 196 1.46 10.37 -18.50
C LYS A 196 2.93 10.48 -18.90
N LEU A 197 3.83 10.45 -17.93
CA LEU A 197 5.27 10.54 -18.19
C LEU A 197 5.75 9.29 -18.93
N SER A 198 6.75 9.45 -19.78
CA SER A 198 7.41 8.33 -20.45
C SER A 198 8.80 8.76 -20.86
N PHE A 199 9.78 7.92 -20.58
CA PHE A 199 11.15 8.10 -21.02
C PHE A 199 11.78 6.74 -21.30
N ASP A 200 12.47 6.62 -22.43
CA ASP A 200 13.23 5.42 -22.78
C ASP A 200 14.71 5.69 -22.52
N VAL A 201 15.32 4.92 -21.63
CA VAL A 201 16.75 5.01 -21.28
C VAL A 201 17.64 4.40 -22.37
N GLY A 202 17.07 3.64 -23.32
CA GLY A 202 17.77 3.06 -24.47
C GLY A 202 18.79 1.96 -24.14
N THR A 203 19.21 1.85 -22.88
CA THR A 203 20.24 0.90 -22.40
C THR A 203 19.74 0.12 -21.18
N ARG A 204 20.28 -1.10 -20.98
CA ARG A 204 19.95 -1.96 -19.82
C ARG A 204 20.78 -1.65 -18.58
N GLY A 205 21.51 -0.54 -18.58
CA GLY A 205 22.52 -0.19 -17.58
C GLY A 205 23.87 -0.86 -17.85
N GLU A 206 24.95 -0.09 -17.73
CA GLU A 206 26.33 -0.57 -17.85
C GLU A 206 26.88 -0.88 -16.46
N ASP A 207 27.54 -2.03 -16.29
CA ASP A 207 28.19 -2.33 -15.01
C ASP A 207 29.49 -1.53 -14.88
N ILE A 208 29.63 -0.80 -13.77
CA ILE A 208 30.87 -0.12 -13.41
C ILE A 208 31.73 -1.07 -12.57
N ASP A 209 31.13 -1.65 -11.52
CA ASP A 209 31.86 -2.45 -10.53
C ASP A 209 30.93 -3.43 -9.79
N ALA A 210 31.52 -4.45 -9.17
CA ALA A 210 30.80 -5.46 -8.41
C ALA A 210 31.54 -5.88 -7.13
N TYR A 211 30.77 -6.08 -6.07
CA TYR A 211 31.26 -6.33 -4.72
C TYR A 211 30.45 -7.43 -4.04
N GLY A 212 31.06 -8.10 -3.07
CA GLY A 212 30.46 -9.20 -2.30
C GLY A 212 30.60 -10.55 -2.97
N TYR A 213 29.78 -11.50 -2.51
CA TYR A 213 29.73 -12.85 -3.04
C TYR A 213 28.31 -13.39 -2.93
N VAL A 214 28.00 -14.36 -3.77
CA VAL A 214 26.71 -15.04 -3.80
C VAL A 214 26.92 -16.54 -3.90
N TYR A 215 25.89 -17.31 -3.54
CA TYR A 215 25.92 -18.76 -3.66
C TYR A 215 25.02 -19.25 -4.80
N ASN A 216 25.21 -20.50 -5.21
CA ASN A 216 24.28 -21.16 -6.11
C ASN A 216 22.89 -21.30 -5.47
N TYR A 217 21.86 -20.92 -6.23
CA TYR A 217 20.47 -21.10 -5.85
C TYR A 217 20.15 -22.60 -5.66
N ASN A 218 19.46 -22.90 -4.56
CA ASN A 218 19.01 -24.25 -4.25
C ASN A 218 17.80 -24.65 -5.10
N LYS A 219 18.06 -25.23 -6.27
CA LYS A 219 17.03 -25.73 -7.20
C LYS A 219 16.11 -26.81 -6.61
N SER A 220 16.45 -27.41 -5.47
CA SER A 220 15.55 -28.39 -4.83
C SER A 220 14.25 -27.76 -4.34
N LEU A 221 14.25 -26.45 -4.04
CA LEU A 221 13.07 -25.70 -3.59
C LEU A 221 12.04 -25.45 -4.71
N ASP A 222 12.45 -25.60 -5.97
CA ASP A 222 11.52 -25.51 -7.11
C ASP A 222 10.61 -26.75 -7.22
N LYS A 223 10.95 -27.85 -6.52
CA LYS A 223 10.16 -29.09 -6.56
C LYS A 223 8.82 -28.90 -5.82
N PRO A 224 7.69 -29.32 -6.42
CA PRO A 224 6.39 -29.17 -5.78
C PRO A 224 6.28 -30.06 -4.52
N GLY A 225 5.56 -29.57 -3.50
CA GLY A 225 5.16 -30.36 -2.33
C GLY A 225 6.23 -30.57 -1.26
N ALA A 226 7.39 -29.90 -1.35
CA ALA A 226 8.50 -30.08 -0.42
C ALA A 226 8.26 -29.52 1.00
N ASN A 227 7.21 -28.70 1.21
CA ASN A 227 6.78 -28.12 2.50
C ASN A 227 7.91 -28.05 3.54
N THR A 228 8.93 -27.25 3.22
CA THR A 228 10.21 -27.26 3.95
C THR A 228 10.14 -26.24 5.08
N LYS A 229 10.52 -26.64 6.29
CA LYS A 229 10.58 -25.69 7.42
C LYS A 229 11.59 -24.58 7.09
N LEU A 230 11.19 -23.33 7.24
CA LEU A 230 12.11 -22.19 7.11
C LEU A 230 13.00 -22.16 8.35
N GLN A 231 14.31 -22.34 8.18
CA GLN A 231 15.24 -22.27 9.30
C GLN A 231 15.50 -20.81 9.65
N GLN A 232 15.55 -20.51 10.95
CA GLN A 232 15.94 -19.20 11.44
C GLN A 232 17.45 -19.16 11.48
N LEU A 233 18.06 -18.46 10.52
CA LEU A 233 19.51 -18.34 10.39
C LEU A 233 19.91 -16.92 10.74
N GLU A 234 20.79 -16.78 11.73
CA GLU A 234 21.34 -15.49 12.11
C GLU A 234 22.40 -15.10 11.07
N ARG A 235 22.04 -14.12 10.24
CA ARG A 235 22.90 -13.55 9.19
C ARG A 235 22.78 -12.04 9.22
N VAL A 236 23.92 -11.36 9.21
CA VAL A 236 23.97 -9.90 9.15
C VAL A 236 23.59 -9.44 7.75
N MET A 237 22.75 -8.41 7.65
CA MET A 237 22.39 -7.74 6.40
C MET A 237 22.52 -6.24 6.59
N TYR A 238 22.99 -5.56 5.55
CA TYR A 238 23.19 -4.11 5.58
C TYR A 238 22.15 -3.41 4.72
N ASN A 239 21.52 -2.39 5.31
CA ASN A 239 20.50 -1.56 4.65
C ASN A 239 20.99 -0.13 4.44
N VAL A 240 22.27 0.05 4.13
CA VAL A 240 22.93 1.36 3.95
C VAL A 240 22.22 2.20 2.90
N THR A 241 21.99 3.48 3.19
CA THR A 241 21.44 4.46 2.24
C THR A 241 22.48 4.84 1.16
N THR A 242 22.17 5.80 0.29
CA THR A 242 23.04 6.16 -0.84
C THR A 242 24.25 6.97 -0.38
N SER A 243 24.04 7.99 0.44
CA SER A 243 25.10 8.89 0.92
C SER A 243 26.09 8.19 1.86
N ASP A 244 25.65 7.18 2.62
CA ASP A 244 26.52 6.43 3.54
C ASP A 244 27.32 5.31 2.85
N ASP A 245 27.10 5.10 1.55
CA ASP A 245 27.80 4.07 0.79
C ASP A 245 29.21 4.55 0.36
N PRO A 246 30.29 3.90 0.84
CA PRO A 246 31.64 4.34 0.54
C PRO A 246 32.02 4.17 -0.94
N VAL A 247 31.42 3.21 -1.65
CA VAL A 247 31.67 3.00 -3.08
C VAL A 247 30.96 4.08 -3.90
N ILE A 248 29.73 4.45 -3.52
CA ILE A 248 29.03 5.56 -4.17
C ILE A 248 29.80 6.87 -3.99
N GLN A 249 30.32 7.14 -2.78
CA GLN A 249 31.15 8.32 -2.54
C GLN A 249 32.40 8.33 -3.44
N GLN A 250 33.11 7.21 -3.54
CA GLN A 250 34.26 7.07 -4.46
C GLN A 250 33.88 7.30 -5.93
N LEU A 251 32.74 6.75 -6.38
CA LEU A 251 32.25 6.94 -7.74
C LEU A 251 31.82 8.38 -8.01
N ALA A 252 31.25 9.05 -7.00
CA ALA A 252 30.91 10.45 -7.08
C ALA A 252 32.15 11.34 -7.21
N ASP A 253 33.18 11.09 -6.40
CA ASP A 253 34.46 11.82 -6.46
C ASP A 253 35.22 11.57 -7.76
N ALA A 254 35.12 10.36 -8.32
CA ALA A 254 35.66 10.02 -9.63
C ALA A 254 34.85 10.61 -10.82
N GLY A 255 33.73 11.29 -10.56
CA GLY A 255 32.89 11.87 -11.62
C GLY A 255 32.15 10.83 -12.48
N ALA A 256 31.88 9.64 -11.94
CA ALA A 256 31.19 8.57 -12.67
C ALA A 256 29.72 8.88 -13.00
N GLY A 257 29.11 9.82 -12.27
CA GLY A 257 27.75 10.29 -12.48
C GLY A 257 27.44 11.60 -11.77
N THR A 258 26.25 12.12 -12.03
CA THR A 258 25.70 13.31 -11.35
C THR A 258 24.54 12.95 -10.43
N ILE A 259 23.89 11.80 -10.64
CA ILE A 259 22.83 11.29 -9.76
C ILE A 259 23.21 9.95 -9.17
N PHE A 260 22.96 9.76 -7.89
CA PHE A 260 23.27 8.54 -7.15
C PHE A 260 22.04 8.04 -6.40
N ALA A 261 21.79 6.73 -6.46
CA ALA A 261 20.69 6.08 -5.77
C ALA A 261 20.97 4.60 -5.48
N THR A 262 20.12 3.99 -4.66
CA THR A 262 20.01 2.53 -4.55
C THR A 262 18.84 2.00 -5.39
N ASP A 263 18.89 0.72 -5.75
CA ASP A 263 17.81 0.00 -6.42
C ASP A 263 16.46 0.12 -5.70
N SER A 264 16.45 0.00 -4.37
CA SER A 264 15.23 0.08 -3.57
C SER A 264 14.52 1.43 -3.67
N ILE A 265 15.30 2.53 -3.67
CA ILE A 265 14.79 3.90 -3.84
C ILE A 265 14.30 4.09 -5.27
N LEU A 266 15.11 3.70 -6.25
CA LEU A 266 14.74 3.88 -7.65
C LEU A 266 13.50 3.07 -8.03
N ALA A 267 13.38 1.83 -7.55
CA ALA A 267 12.23 0.97 -7.78
C ALA A 267 10.95 1.51 -7.13
N LEU A 268 11.05 2.14 -5.96
CA LEU A 268 9.93 2.87 -5.35
C LEU A 268 9.47 3.99 -6.28
N LEU A 269 10.38 4.87 -6.72
CA LEU A 269 10.05 6.00 -7.58
C LEU A 269 9.40 5.55 -8.88
N MET A 270 9.97 4.54 -9.54
CA MET A 270 9.43 3.96 -10.79
C MET A 270 8.05 3.31 -10.59
N CYS A 271 7.73 2.83 -9.38
CA CYS A 271 6.46 2.18 -9.06
C CYS A 271 5.51 3.05 -8.23
N THR A 272 5.79 4.34 -8.09
CA THR A 272 5.06 5.28 -7.21
C THR A 272 3.55 5.16 -7.34
N THR A 273 3.04 5.11 -8.58
CA THR A 273 1.60 5.10 -8.88
C THR A 273 0.88 3.81 -8.46
N LYS A 274 1.61 2.79 -8.00
CA LYS A 274 1.07 1.53 -7.48
C LYS A 274 1.06 1.48 -5.94
N THR A 275 1.76 2.41 -5.29
CA THR A 275 1.87 2.48 -3.83
C THR A 275 0.61 3.10 -3.21
N PHE A 276 0.19 2.53 -2.09
CA PHE A 276 -0.90 3.02 -1.25
C PHE A 276 -0.40 3.43 0.12
N ASN A 277 0.63 2.78 0.66
CA ASN A 277 1.23 3.19 1.92
C ASN A 277 2.06 4.47 1.71
N PRO A 278 2.05 5.40 2.67
CA PRO A 278 2.88 6.60 2.61
C PRO A 278 4.35 6.23 2.74
N TRP A 279 5.19 7.01 2.09
CA TRP A 279 6.63 6.87 2.08
C TRP A 279 7.27 8.24 1.85
N ASP A 280 8.54 8.35 2.21
CA ASP A 280 9.36 9.53 2.01
C ASP A 280 10.75 9.14 1.48
N ILE A 281 11.34 10.03 0.68
CA ILE A 281 12.70 9.95 0.15
C ILE A 281 13.38 11.29 0.41
N VAL A 282 14.57 11.24 1.01
CA VAL A 282 15.42 12.41 1.22
C VAL A 282 16.25 12.64 -0.03
N ILE A 283 16.37 13.89 -0.46
CA ILE A 283 17.13 14.28 -1.65
C ILE A 283 18.15 15.31 -1.21
N ASN A 284 19.43 14.97 -1.31
CA ASN A 284 20.54 15.85 -1.00
C ASN A 284 21.15 16.36 -2.31
N LYS A 285 21.01 17.66 -2.57
CA LYS A 285 21.64 18.32 -3.72
C LYS A 285 22.85 19.13 -3.26
N ARG A 286 24.01 18.85 -3.85
CA ARG A 286 25.28 19.53 -3.56
C ARG A 286 26.03 19.78 -4.86
N GLY A 287 26.08 21.02 -5.32
CA GLY A 287 26.55 21.39 -6.65
C GLY A 287 25.80 20.61 -7.74
N ASP A 288 26.55 20.01 -8.65
CA ASP A 288 26.00 19.22 -9.76
C ASP A 288 25.65 17.77 -9.37
N LYS A 289 25.72 17.42 -8.08
CA LYS A 289 25.46 16.07 -7.58
C LYS A 289 24.14 15.99 -6.82
N ILE A 290 23.36 14.95 -7.12
CA ILE A 290 22.10 14.60 -6.45
C ILE A 290 22.23 13.22 -5.84
N PHE A 291 22.01 13.11 -4.53
CA PHE A 291 21.94 11.85 -3.80
C PHE A 291 20.49 11.61 -3.36
N LEU A 292 19.93 10.47 -3.77
CA LEU A 292 18.60 10.03 -3.33
C LEU A 292 18.77 9.06 -2.16
N ASP A 293 18.34 9.47 -0.98
CA ASP A 293 18.50 8.76 0.29
C ASP A 293 17.16 8.29 0.86
N LYS A 294 17.19 7.22 1.64
CA LYS A 294 16.11 6.80 2.52
C LYS A 294 16.51 7.05 3.98
N ARG A 295 15.53 7.23 4.87
CA ARG A 295 15.77 7.27 6.32
C ARG A 295 15.99 5.86 6.86
N GLU A 296 16.88 5.74 7.85
CA GLU A 296 17.08 4.50 8.60
C GLU A 296 15.84 4.20 9.44
N GLY A 297 15.37 2.94 9.41
CA GLY A 297 14.12 2.56 10.07
C GLY A 297 12.86 3.16 9.42
N GLY A 298 13.00 3.77 8.24
CA GLY A 298 11.89 4.31 7.47
C GLY A 298 11.03 3.24 6.79
N PRO A 299 9.94 3.63 6.12
CA PRO A 299 9.02 2.69 5.45
C PRO A 299 9.68 1.80 4.38
N LEU A 300 10.83 2.21 3.85
CA LEU A 300 11.55 1.48 2.81
C LEU A 300 12.37 0.29 3.30
N ASP A 301 12.70 0.25 4.60
CA ASP A 301 13.44 -0.85 5.22
C ASP A 301 12.56 -2.06 5.51
N TYR A 302 11.24 -1.87 5.46
CA TYR A 302 10.27 -2.90 5.78
C TYR A 302 9.44 -3.33 4.57
N VAL A 303 9.04 -4.60 4.58
CA VAL A 303 8.26 -5.20 3.50
C VAL A 303 6.78 -5.04 3.81
N SER A 304 6.01 -4.39 2.93
CA SER A 304 4.56 -4.24 3.13
C SER A 304 3.81 -5.57 2.95
N VAL A 305 2.67 -5.73 3.62
CA VAL A 305 1.82 -6.93 3.52
C VAL A 305 0.40 -6.49 3.19
N ASP A 306 -0.16 -7.05 2.12
CA ASP A 306 -1.54 -6.82 1.68
C ASP A 306 -1.89 -5.32 1.47
N GLU A 307 -0.90 -4.52 1.06
CA GLU A 307 -1.03 -3.08 0.85
C GLU A 307 -2.13 -2.70 -0.15
N ASN A 308 -2.28 -3.52 -1.21
CA ASN A 308 -3.26 -3.32 -2.27
C ASN A 308 -4.50 -4.22 -2.10
N ALA A 309 -4.62 -4.93 -0.97
CA ALA A 309 -5.80 -5.73 -0.69
C ALA A 309 -7.04 -4.83 -0.52
N MET A 310 -8.21 -5.41 -0.77
CA MET A 310 -9.48 -4.71 -0.58
C MET A 310 -9.72 -4.33 0.89
N ASP A 311 -9.20 -5.15 1.80
CA ASP A 311 -9.26 -4.93 3.25
C ASP A 311 -7.84 -5.11 3.80
N PRO A 312 -7.01 -4.04 3.79
CA PRO A 312 -5.62 -4.13 4.23
C PRO A 312 -5.55 -4.33 5.75
N PRO A 313 -4.43 -4.86 6.27
CA PRO A 313 -4.25 -5.07 7.71
C PRO A 313 -4.51 -3.79 8.53
N PRO A 314 -5.12 -3.90 9.72
CA PRO A 314 -5.42 -2.74 10.56
C PRO A 314 -4.13 -2.14 11.14
N ASP A 315 -4.16 -0.83 11.36
CA ASP A 315 -3.12 -0.16 12.14
C ASP A 315 -3.55 -0.32 13.60
N ALA A 316 -3.01 -1.32 14.28
CA ALA A 316 -3.32 -1.59 15.68
C ALA A 316 -2.12 -1.20 16.53
N THR A 317 -2.36 -0.42 17.58
CA THR A 317 -1.36 -0.08 18.60
C THR A 317 -1.24 -1.17 19.66
N ASP A 318 -2.16 -2.14 19.65
CA ASP A 318 -2.13 -3.28 20.56
C ASP A 318 -0.93 -4.19 20.23
N LYS A 319 0.01 -4.27 21.17
CA LYS A 319 1.23 -5.07 21.06
C LYS A 319 0.94 -6.57 21.02
N GLU A 320 -0.22 -7.02 21.49
CA GLU A 320 -0.62 -8.43 21.42
C GLU A 320 -1.12 -8.82 20.02
N ASN A 321 -1.46 -7.84 19.18
CA ASN A 321 -1.95 -8.09 17.83
C ASN A 321 -0.80 -8.33 16.83
N ILE A 322 -0.47 -9.61 16.65
CA ILE A 322 0.52 -10.08 15.66
C ILE A 322 0.10 -9.87 14.19
N ASN A 323 -1.13 -9.41 13.94
CA ASN A 323 -1.68 -9.18 12.60
C ASN A 323 -1.93 -7.69 12.32
N SER A 324 -1.32 -6.78 13.09
CA SER A 324 -1.26 -5.36 12.75
C SER A 324 -0.37 -5.14 11.52
N ALA A 325 -0.61 -4.06 10.77
CA ALA A 325 0.20 -3.73 9.59
C ALA A 325 1.71 -3.65 9.92
N ALA A 326 2.07 -3.04 11.05
CA ALA A 326 3.45 -2.95 11.51
C ALA A 326 4.04 -4.32 11.90
N ALA A 327 3.32 -5.13 12.67
CA ALA A 327 3.79 -6.46 13.08
C ALA A 327 3.97 -7.40 11.88
N LEU A 328 3.04 -7.38 10.93
CA LEU A 328 3.14 -8.15 9.69
C LEU A 328 4.29 -7.68 8.81
N SER A 329 4.57 -6.37 8.79
CA SER A 329 5.69 -5.83 8.03
C SER A 329 7.04 -6.28 8.59
N LEU A 330 7.20 -6.25 9.92
CA LEU A 330 8.39 -6.78 10.61
C LEU A 330 8.56 -8.29 10.35
N GLU A 331 7.47 -9.06 10.47
CA GLU A 331 7.49 -10.49 10.18
C GLU A 331 7.86 -10.76 8.71
N ALA A 332 7.30 -10.01 7.76
CA ALA A 332 7.59 -10.19 6.34
C ALA A 332 9.06 -9.87 6.00
N THR A 333 9.63 -8.82 6.61
CA THR A 333 11.06 -8.52 6.47
C THR A 333 11.92 -9.64 7.04
N TYR A 334 11.60 -10.13 8.24
CA TYR A 334 12.30 -11.27 8.85
C TYR A 334 12.22 -12.53 7.98
N ILE A 335 11.05 -12.82 7.41
CA ILE A 335 10.84 -13.94 6.48
C ILE A 335 11.71 -13.78 5.23
N ASN A 336 11.82 -12.58 4.66
CA ASN A 336 12.64 -12.32 3.47
C ASN A 336 14.13 -12.58 3.75
N HIS A 337 14.65 -12.11 4.88
CA HIS A 337 16.03 -12.35 5.28
C HIS A 337 16.33 -13.85 5.42
N ASN A 338 15.48 -14.57 6.16
CA ASN A 338 15.66 -16.01 6.35
C ASN A 338 15.48 -16.79 5.05
N PHE A 339 14.54 -16.39 4.19
CA PHE A 339 14.38 -17.03 2.88
C PHE A 339 15.63 -16.89 2.02
N GLY A 340 16.25 -15.70 1.99
CA GLY A 340 17.53 -15.48 1.30
C GLY A 340 18.60 -16.48 1.74
N ALA A 341 18.76 -16.67 3.06
CA ALA A 341 19.74 -17.61 3.63
C ALA A 341 19.40 -19.08 3.34
N ASN A 342 18.11 -19.46 3.38
CA ASN A 342 17.66 -20.84 3.16
C ASN A 342 17.60 -21.24 1.67
N ALA A 343 17.49 -20.27 0.77
CA ALA A 343 17.27 -20.49 -0.66
C ALA A 343 18.57 -20.71 -1.46
N VAL A 344 19.72 -20.67 -0.80
CA VAL A 344 21.02 -20.92 -1.39
C VAL A 344 21.68 -22.18 -0.83
N LEU A 345 22.68 -22.69 -1.56
CA LEU A 345 23.54 -23.77 -1.09
C LEU A 345 24.82 -23.13 -0.52
N GLU A 346 24.92 -22.96 0.79
CA GLU A 346 26.13 -22.41 1.43
C GLU A 346 27.24 -23.48 1.46
N SER A 347 28.21 -23.38 0.56
CA SER A 347 29.45 -24.19 0.56
C SER A 347 30.52 -23.51 -0.29
N ASP A 348 31.80 -23.82 -0.06
CA ASP A 348 32.88 -23.24 -0.87
C ASP A 348 32.77 -23.61 -2.36
N ALA A 349 32.25 -24.81 -2.67
CA ALA A 349 32.04 -25.28 -4.05
C ALA A 349 30.92 -24.53 -4.78
N THR A 350 30.04 -23.85 -4.06
CA THR A 350 28.88 -23.12 -4.60
C THR A 350 29.01 -21.62 -4.44
N ARG A 351 30.12 -21.13 -3.88
CA ARG A 351 30.42 -19.71 -3.71
C ARG A 351 30.88 -19.10 -5.02
N HIS A 352 30.41 -17.89 -5.30
CA HIS A 352 30.78 -17.08 -6.45
C HIS A 352 31.12 -15.66 -5.98
N ASP A 353 32.41 -15.33 -5.95
CA ASP A 353 32.88 -13.98 -5.61
C ASP A 353 32.73 -13.02 -6.79
N LEU A 354 32.35 -11.77 -6.51
CA LEU A 354 32.09 -10.74 -7.52
C LEU A 354 33.29 -9.84 -7.81
N GLY A 355 34.48 -10.24 -7.35
CA GLY A 355 35.75 -9.54 -7.56
C GLY A 355 36.23 -8.79 -6.33
N LYS A 356 35.36 -7.98 -5.70
CA LYS A 356 35.68 -7.22 -4.47
C LYS A 356 34.88 -7.72 -3.27
N PRO A 357 35.38 -7.60 -2.03
CA PRO A 357 34.63 -8.00 -0.83
C PRO A 357 33.39 -7.13 -0.61
N ASN A 358 32.51 -7.50 0.31
CA ASN A 358 31.38 -6.64 0.70
C ASN A 358 31.91 -5.31 1.28
N PRO A 359 31.46 -4.14 0.79
CA PRO A 359 32.01 -2.84 1.20
C PRO A 359 31.54 -2.36 2.57
N PHE A 360 30.52 -3.00 3.15
CA PHE A 360 29.91 -2.61 4.43
C PHE A 360 30.30 -3.53 5.59
N HIS A 361 30.82 -4.72 5.27
CA HIS A 361 31.07 -5.75 6.25
C HIS A 361 32.53 -5.71 6.72
N SER A 362 32.72 -5.44 8.02
CA SER A 362 34.02 -5.44 8.68
C SER A 362 34.07 -6.31 9.93
N SER A 363 32.96 -6.97 10.29
CA SER A 363 32.83 -7.85 11.46
C SER A 363 33.15 -9.30 11.10
N GLU A 364 33.39 -10.13 12.11
CA GLU A 364 33.51 -11.59 11.96
C GLU A 364 32.14 -12.31 11.95
N ASP A 365 31.04 -11.57 12.12
CA ASP A 365 29.70 -12.14 12.19
C ASP A 365 29.27 -12.78 10.85
N PRO A 366 28.49 -13.88 10.86
CA PRO A 366 28.05 -14.52 9.63
C PRO A 366 27.23 -13.57 8.74
N LEU A 367 27.78 -13.24 7.56
CA LEU A 367 27.14 -12.35 6.58
C LEU A 367 26.11 -13.09 5.72
N LEU A 368 24.96 -12.45 5.45
CA LEU A 368 24.05 -12.91 4.40
C LEU A 368 24.71 -12.71 3.03
N ALA A 369 24.90 -13.79 2.28
CA ALA A 369 25.52 -13.72 0.95
C ALA A 369 24.71 -12.81 0.02
N GLN A 370 25.32 -11.69 -0.38
CA GLN A 370 24.73 -10.68 -1.24
C GLN A 370 25.81 -10.09 -2.14
N GLY A 371 25.43 -9.88 -3.40
CA GLY A 371 26.22 -9.19 -4.39
C GLY A 371 25.70 -7.77 -4.63
N TYR A 372 26.59 -6.81 -4.65
CA TYR A 372 26.30 -5.41 -4.99
C TYR A 372 26.90 -5.10 -6.35
N ARG A 373 26.08 -4.61 -7.27
CA ARG A 373 26.48 -4.19 -8.62
C ARG A 373 26.21 -2.71 -8.77
N TYR A 374 27.23 -1.93 -9.09
CA TYR A 374 27.11 -0.51 -9.36
C TYR A 374 26.93 -0.33 -10.85
N ARG A 375 25.77 0.18 -11.25
CA ARG A 375 25.38 0.25 -12.66
C ARG A 375 25.04 1.68 -13.06
N LYS A 376 25.45 2.06 -14.27
CA LYS A 376 25.27 3.40 -14.83
C LYS A 376 24.16 3.40 -15.86
N PHE A 377 23.29 4.40 -15.81
CA PHE A 377 22.22 4.65 -16.77
C PHE A 377 22.32 6.08 -17.28
N ASN A 378 22.20 6.27 -18.60
CA ASN A 378 22.20 7.60 -19.19
C ASN A 378 20.76 8.11 -19.36
N LEU A 379 20.44 9.26 -18.78
CA LEU A 379 19.13 9.91 -18.83
C LEU A 379 19.06 11.07 -19.84
N ALA A 380 20.06 11.24 -20.70
CA ALA A 380 20.04 12.19 -21.81
C ALA A 380 18.87 11.92 -22.78
N ALA A 381 18.22 12.98 -23.31
CA ALA A 381 17.05 12.82 -24.16
C ALA A 381 17.42 12.35 -25.59
N SER A 382 18.53 12.85 -26.09
CA SER A 382 19.18 12.44 -27.33
C SER A 382 20.58 11.92 -27.06
N ALA A 383 21.11 11.09 -27.96
CA ALA A 383 22.50 10.68 -27.94
C ALA A 383 23.48 11.84 -28.22
N GLU A 384 22.97 12.95 -28.74
CA GLU A 384 23.72 14.18 -29.00
C GLU A 384 23.77 15.13 -27.79
N ASP A 385 22.90 14.93 -26.79
CA ASP A 385 22.89 15.74 -25.58
C ASP A 385 24.01 15.34 -24.62
N GLU A 386 24.39 16.24 -23.71
CA GLU A 386 25.32 15.90 -22.64
C GLU A 386 24.76 14.76 -21.77
N PRO A 387 25.59 13.76 -21.43
CA PRO A 387 25.14 12.58 -20.71
C PRO A 387 24.72 12.91 -19.28
N ILE A 388 23.49 12.55 -18.92
CA ILE A 388 22.98 12.65 -17.55
C ILE A 388 23.14 11.28 -16.90
N ASN A 389 24.28 11.06 -16.26
CA ASN A 389 24.64 9.75 -15.71
C ASN A 389 24.05 9.53 -14.31
N LEU A 390 23.13 8.57 -14.21
CA LEU A 390 22.60 8.03 -12.97
C LEU A 390 23.36 6.75 -12.59
N VAL A 391 23.97 6.72 -11.42
CA VAL A 391 24.62 5.55 -10.84
C VAL A 391 23.71 4.92 -9.80
N VAL A 392 23.47 3.62 -9.94
CA VAL A 392 22.57 2.84 -9.09
C VAL A 392 23.32 1.67 -8.48
N ARG A 393 23.29 1.54 -7.15
CA ARG A 393 23.68 0.30 -6.48
C ARG A 393 22.52 -0.68 -6.50
N ALA A 394 22.69 -1.81 -7.18
CA ALA A 394 21.70 -2.87 -7.28
C ALA A 394 22.17 -4.17 -6.64
N LYS A 395 21.23 -4.96 -6.12
CA LYS A 395 21.52 -6.20 -5.38
C LYS A 395 21.18 -7.46 -6.17
N VAL A 396 22.02 -8.48 -6.01
CA VAL A 396 21.78 -9.86 -6.47
C VAL A 396 22.02 -10.81 -5.30
N ASP A 397 21.18 -11.85 -5.17
CA ASP A 397 21.17 -12.70 -3.97
C ASP A 397 21.78 -14.08 -4.24
N ALA A 398 21.69 -14.56 -5.48
CA ALA A 398 22.18 -15.88 -5.86
C ALA A 398 22.62 -15.92 -7.33
N VAL A 399 23.25 -17.03 -7.71
CA VAL A 399 23.46 -17.38 -9.12
C VAL A 399 22.88 -18.76 -9.44
N GLN A 400 22.61 -18.97 -10.72
CA GLN A 400 22.31 -20.31 -11.24
C GLN A 400 23.08 -20.53 -12.55
N PRO A 401 23.41 -21.79 -12.89
CA PRO A 401 24.02 -22.11 -14.17
C PRO A 401 23.15 -21.62 -15.33
N GLY A 402 23.72 -20.77 -16.19
CA GLY A 402 23.08 -20.25 -17.40
C GLY A 402 23.30 -21.13 -18.63
N VAL A 403 22.92 -20.58 -19.78
CA VAL A 403 23.22 -21.18 -21.09
C VAL A 403 24.74 -21.13 -21.30
N ALA A 404 25.34 -22.21 -21.79
CA ALA A 404 26.78 -22.36 -21.98
C ALA A 404 27.65 -22.28 -20.70
N GLY A 405 27.05 -22.40 -19.51
CA GLY A 405 27.79 -22.48 -18.24
C GLY A 405 28.11 -21.14 -17.59
N GLU A 406 27.75 -20.00 -18.20
CA GLU A 406 27.90 -18.69 -17.57
C GLU A 406 26.94 -18.54 -16.37
N PRO A 407 27.38 -18.00 -15.23
CA PRO A 407 26.51 -17.76 -14.09
C PRO A 407 25.47 -16.70 -14.45
N THR A 408 24.21 -16.97 -14.13
CA THR A 408 23.12 -16.00 -14.28
C THR A 408 22.65 -15.55 -12.91
N TYR A 409 22.61 -14.24 -12.70
CA TYR A 409 22.19 -13.67 -11.44
C TYR A 409 20.69 -13.87 -11.20
N VAL A 410 20.38 -14.13 -9.93
CA VAL A 410 19.06 -14.39 -9.42
C VAL A 410 18.80 -13.49 -8.21
N THR A 411 17.61 -12.90 -8.16
CA THR A 411 17.10 -12.23 -6.96
C THR A 411 16.14 -13.15 -6.21
N LEU A 412 16.16 -13.08 -4.89
CA LEU A 412 15.38 -13.93 -3.99
C LEU A 412 14.44 -13.06 -3.16
N GLN A 413 13.15 -13.32 -3.24
CA GLN A 413 12.10 -12.57 -2.55
C GLN A 413 11.09 -13.53 -1.93
N ALA A 414 10.37 -13.10 -0.90
CA ALA A 414 9.41 -13.95 -0.21
C ALA A 414 8.07 -13.26 0.07
N LEU A 415 6.99 -13.91 -0.38
CA LEU A 415 5.61 -13.62 0.03
C LEU A 415 5.24 -14.45 1.26
N ASN A 416 4.44 -13.87 2.15
CA ASN A 416 4.04 -14.47 3.41
C ASN A 416 2.51 -14.59 3.56
N GLU A 417 2.03 -15.75 4.01
CA GLU A 417 0.65 -16.02 4.38
C GLU A 417 0.51 -16.06 5.91
N TYR A 418 -0.31 -15.17 6.46
CA TYR A 418 -0.62 -15.08 7.89
C TYR A 418 -2.06 -15.51 8.25
N GLY A 419 -2.89 -15.81 7.24
CA GLY A 419 -4.27 -16.31 7.39
C GLY A 419 -5.36 -15.25 7.29
N GLY A 420 -5.01 -13.98 7.10
CA GLY A 420 -5.97 -12.88 6.94
C GLY A 420 -6.89 -12.69 8.16
N GLN A 421 -8.01 -12.00 7.97
CA GLN A 421 -9.03 -11.82 9.01
C GLN A 421 -9.68 -13.14 9.46
N ASN A 422 -9.73 -14.14 8.58
CA ASN A 422 -10.37 -15.42 8.88
C ASN A 422 -9.46 -16.38 9.66
N GLY A 423 -8.16 -16.07 9.75
CA GLY A 423 -7.16 -16.93 10.40
C GLY A 423 -7.00 -18.30 9.71
N VAL A 424 -7.29 -18.41 8.41
CA VAL A 424 -7.23 -19.66 7.66
C VAL A 424 -6.01 -19.65 6.76
N LEU A 425 -5.10 -20.60 6.98
CA LEU A 425 -3.94 -20.84 6.11
C LEU A 425 -4.31 -21.90 5.07
N GLU A 426 -4.25 -21.53 3.80
CA GLU A 426 -4.68 -22.37 2.69
C GLU A 426 -3.53 -22.78 1.77
N TRP A 427 -2.44 -22.02 1.73
CA TRP A 427 -1.37 -22.26 0.75
C TRP A 427 -0.81 -23.67 0.87
N LYS A 428 -0.51 -24.15 2.08
CA LYS A 428 0.08 -25.49 2.30
C LYS A 428 -0.68 -26.62 1.61
N ASN A 429 -2.03 -26.52 1.57
CA ASN A 429 -2.90 -27.55 1.00
C ASN A 429 -3.25 -27.27 -0.47
N LYS A 430 -3.30 -25.99 -0.86
CA LYS A 430 -3.80 -25.57 -2.19
C LYS A 430 -2.68 -25.21 -3.17
N PHE A 431 -1.44 -25.00 -2.73
CA PHE A 431 -0.38 -24.49 -3.59
C PHE A 431 -0.05 -25.40 -4.77
N VAL A 432 -0.09 -26.72 -4.60
CA VAL A 432 0.17 -27.66 -5.70
C VAL A 432 -0.94 -27.62 -6.74
N ASN A 433 -2.20 -27.62 -6.32
CA ASN A 433 -3.35 -27.77 -7.22
C ASN A 433 -3.96 -26.46 -7.70
N GLN A 434 -3.78 -25.36 -6.96
CA GLN A 434 -4.39 -24.05 -7.21
C GLN A 434 -3.35 -22.92 -7.22
N ARG A 435 -2.10 -23.26 -7.57
CA ARG A 435 -0.98 -22.31 -7.65
C ARG A 435 -1.33 -21.03 -8.39
N GLY A 436 -1.98 -21.15 -9.55
CA GLY A 436 -2.32 -19.99 -10.39
C GLY A 436 -3.29 -19.03 -9.70
N ALA A 437 -4.26 -19.54 -8.93
CA ALA A 437 -5.20 -18.71 -8.19
C ALA A 437 -4.52 -17.99 -7.03
N ILE A 438 -3.62 -18.67 -6.30
CA ILE A 438 -2.83 -18.07 -5.22
C ILE A 438 -1.94 -16.95 -5.77
N VAL A 439 -1.19 -17.24 -6.84
CA VAL A 439 -0.32 -16.23 -7.48
C VAL A 439 -1.12 -15.02 -7.96
N ALA A 440 -2.29 -15.24 -8.58
CA ALA A 440 -3.15 -14.15 -9.04
C ALA A 440 -3.71 -13.30 -7.89
N ALA A 441 -4.07 -13.93 -6.76
CA ALA A 441 -4.50 -13.22 -5.56
C ALA A 441 -3.37 -12.35 -5.00
N GLU A 442 -2.16 -12.91 -4.91
CA GLU A 442 -0.98 -12.18 -4.42
C GLU A 442 -0.55 -11.04 -5.34
N MET A 443 -0.62 -11.23 -6.66
CA MET A 443 -0.38 -10.16 -7.63
C MET A 443 -1.34 -8.98 -7.46
N LYS A 444 -2.56 -9.22 -6.95
CA LYS A 444 -3.55 -8.18 -6.67
C LYS A 444 -3.32 -7.53 -5.31
N ASN A 445 -3.16 -8.32 -4.25
CA ASN A 445 -3.06 -7.83 -2.88
C ASN A 445 -1.72 -7.17 -2.57
N ASN A 446 -0.66 -7.59 -3.27
CA ASN A 446 0.72 -7.17 -3.03
C ASN A 446 1.34 -6.53 -4.30
N LEU A 447 0.53 -5.85 -5.12
CA LEU A 447 0.94 -5.29 -6.41
C LEU A 447 2.13 -4.31 -6.32
N ALA A 448 2.13 -3.41 -5.33
CA ALA A 448 3.19 -2.43 -5.10
C ALA A 448 4.52 -3.13 -4.80
N LYS A 449 4.51 -4.02 -3.80
CA LYS A 449 5.64 -4.85 -3.38
C LYS A 449 6.21 -5.68 -4.54
N LEU A 450 5.35 -6.43 -5.24
CA LEU A 450 5.78 -7.26 -6.37
C LEU A 450 6.32 -6.42 -7.54
N SER A 451 5.76 -5.24 -7.77
CA SER A 451 6.26 -4.34 -8.80
C SER A 451 7.65 -3.81 -8.47
N ARG A 452 7.88 -3.39 -7.22
CA ARG A 452 9.19 -2.95 -6.73
C ARG A 452 10.25 -4.04 -6.89
N TRP A 453 9.99 -5.24 -6.39
CA TRP A 453 10.93 -6.37 -6.52
C TRP A 453 11.25 -6.73 -7.97
N THR A 454 10.26 -6.61 -8.85
CA THR A 454 10.45 -6.85 -10.29
C THR A 454 11.39 -5.79 -10.88
N VAL A 455 11.18 -4.51 -10.56
CA VAL A 455 12.03 -3.42 -11.02
C VAL A 455 13.44 -3.51 -10.41
N GLU A 456 13.58 -3.80 -9.12
CA GLU A 456 14.88 -4.06 -8.46
C GLU A 456 15.66 -5.17 -9.20
N SER A 457 14.98 -6.26 -9.54
CA SER A 457 15.59 -7.38 -10.29
C SER A 457 16.04 -6.98 -11.71
N MET A 458 15.27 -6.11 -12.37
CA MET A 458 15.63 -5.56 -13.68
C MET A 458 16.83 -4.60 -13.58
N LEU A 459 16.82 -3.71 -12.58
CA LEU A 459 17.92 -2.78 -12.29
C LEU A 459 19.19 -3.53 -11.90
N ALA A 460 19.08 -4.66 -11.22
CA ALA A 460 20.21 -5.54 -10.90
C ALA A 460 20.73 -6.35 -12.10
N GLY A 461 20.01 -6.37 -13.22
CA GLY A 461 20.36 -7.18 -14.38
C GLY A 461 20.24 -8.68 -14.12
N ALA A 462 19.34 -9.08 -13.21
CA ALA A 462 19.06 -10.48 -12.90
C ALA A 462 18.21 -11.11 -14.02
N LYS A 463 18.54 -12.34 -14.42
CA LYS A 463 17.78 -13.07 -15.45
C LYS A 463 16.61 -13.85 -14.87
N ALA A 464 16.61 -14.09 -13.56
CA ALA A 464 15.52 -14.73 -12.86
C ALA A 464 15.28 -14.06 -11.51
N MET A 465 14.01 -13.97 -11.13
CA MET A 465 13.56 -13.64 -9.79
C MET A 465 12.83 -14.88 -9.22
N LYS A 466 13.22 -15.30 -8.02
CA LYS A 466 12.60 -16.43 -7.31
C LYS A 466 11.78 -15.88 -6.16
N ILE A 467 10.46 -16.13 -6.19
CA ILE A 467 9.53 -15.72 -5.15
C ILE A 467 9.15 -16.96 -4.33
N GLY A 468 9.60 -17.02 -3.08
CA GLY A 468 9.15 -18.00 -2.10
C GLY A 468 7.74 -17.70 -1.61
N PHE A 469 6.90 -18.72 -1.50
CA PHE A 469 5.59 -18.67 -0.87
C PHE A 469 5.71 -19.31 0.50
N ILE A 470 5.67 -18.48 1.53
CA ILE A 470 5.96 -18.88 2.91
C ILE A 470 4.68 -18.71 3.72
N SER A 471 4.31 -19.74 4.47
CA SER A 471 3.12 -19.71 5.32
C SER A 471 3.53 -19.92 6.77
N ARG A 472 2.85 -19.27 7.71
CA ARG A 472 3.01 -19.60 9.14
C ARG A 472 2.73 -21.09 9.37
N ALA A 473 3.37 -21.70 10.35
CA ALA A 473 3.06 -23.07 10.75
C ALA A 473 1.67 -23.16 11.40
N SER A 474 1.29 -22.11 12.13
CA SER A 474 -0.03 -21.92 12.76
C SER A 474 -0.45 -20.47 12.59
N PRO A 475 -1.75 -20.17 12.32
CA PRO A 475 -2.19 -18.78 12.13
C PRO A 475 -1.90 -17.86 13.33
N LYS A 476 -1.80 -18.45 14.53
CA LYS A 476 -1.59 -17.75 15.80
C LYS A 476 -0.12 -17.62 16.21
N ASP A 477 0.80 -18.17 15.43
CA ASP A 477 2.24 -18.17 15.74
C ASP A 477 3.00 -17.56 14.56
N ASN A 478 3.58 -16.39 14.78
CA ASN A 478 4.37 -15.66 13.78
C ASN A 478 5.88 -15.98 13.86
N THR A 479 6.29 -17.00 14.61
CA THR A 479 7.70 -17.37 14.77
C THR A 479 8.12 -18.56 13.91
N GLN A 480 7.20 -19.49 13.62
CA GLN A 480 7.49 -20.68 12.84
C GLN A 480 6.87 -20.60 11.45
N HIS A 481 7.68 -20.80 10.41
CA HIS A 481 7.24 -20.69 9.01
C HIS A 481 7.64 -21.91 8.18
N VAL A 482 6.91 -22.12 7.09
CA VAL A 482 7.11 -23.21 6.15
C VAL A 482 7.14 -22.65 4.73
N VAL A 483 8.19 -22.98 3.97
CA VAL A 483 8.27 -22.74 2.53
C VAL A 483 7.37 -23.73 1.83
N VAL A 484 6.27 -23.24 1.27
CA VAL A 484 5.25 -24.04 0.58
C VAL A 484 5.65 -24.31 -0.87
N GLY A 485 6.33 -23.35 -1.50
CA GLY A 485 6.95 -23.53 -2.80
C GLY A 485 7.55 -22.25 -3.36
N VAL A 486 8.26 -22.35 -4.48
CA VAL A 486 8.96 -21.21 -5.11
C VAL A 486 8.51 -21.00 -6.54
N LEU A 487 8.25 -19.75 -6.91
CA LEU A 487 7.94 -19.30 -8.27
C LEU A 487 9.13 -18.58 -8.89
N GLY A 488 9.70 -19.18 -9.94
CA GLY A 488 10.67 -18.50 -10.80
C GLY A 488 9.98 -17.71 -11.90
N ARG A 489 10.42 -16.47 -12.10
CA ARG A 489 9.98 -15.58 -13.18
C ARG A 489 11.19 -14.90 -13.82
N ASP A 490 11.11 -14.67 -15.12
CA ASP A 490 11.94 -13.67 -15.77
C ASP A 490 11.39 -12.27 -15.40
N PRO A 491 12.20 -11.34 -14.86
CA PRO A 491 11.71 -10.03 -14.43
C PRO A 491 11.06 -9.21 -15.55
N GLN A 492 11.59 -9.27 -16.77
CA GLN A 492 11.04 -8.55 -17.93
C GLN A 492 9.67 -9.11 -18.34
N GLN A 493 9.50 -10.42 -18.31
CA GLN A 493 8.20 -11.03 -18.59
C GLN A 493 7.20 -10.77 -17.46
N PHE A 494 7.66 -10.77 -16.22
CA PHE A 494 6.80 -10.55 -15.06
C PHE A 494 6.35 -9.10 -14.94
N SER A 495 7.18 -8.13 -15.34
CA SER A 495 6.79 -6.72 -15.39
C SER A 495 5.59 -6.50 -16.33
N THR A 496 5.56 -7.21 -17.46
CA THR A 496 4.42 -7.22 -18.38
C THR A 496 3.17 -7.80 -17.71
N GLN A 497 3.30 -8.90 -16.96
CA GLN A 497 2.18 -9.53 -16.23
C GLN A 497 1.62 -8.63 -15.11
N LEU A 498 2.49 -7.85 -14.46
CA LEU A 498 2.11 -6.89 -13.42
C LEU A 498 1.64 -5.55 -13.98
N ASN A 499 1.59 -5.39 -15.31
CA ASN A 499 1.28 -4.13 -15.98
C ASN A 499 2.19 -2.98 -15.47
N ILE A 500 3.51 -3.21 -15.47
CA ILE A 500 4.52 -2.18 -15.19
C ILE A 500 4.97 -1.60 -16.54
N ASN A 501 4.72 -0.31 -16.74
CA ASN A 501 5.33 0.41 -17.85
C ASN A 501 6.69 0.97 -17.39
N VAL A 502 7.77 0.30 -17.81
CA VAL A 502 9.14 0.65 -17.41
C VAL A 502 9.52 2.06 -17.90
N ASN A 503 9.06 2.43 -19.10
CA ASN A 503 9.32 3.76 -19.67
C ASN A 503 8.60 4.85 -18.87
N ASN A 504 7.39 4.56 -18.38
CA ASN A 504 6.70 5.47 -17.46
C ASN A 504 7.50 5.63 -16.16
N GLY A 505 7.98 4.54 -15.58
CA GLY A 505 8.82 4.58 -14.37
C GLY A 505 10.07 5.45 -14.56
N TRP A 506 10.78 5.30 -15.68
CA TRP A 506 11.91 6.15 -16.02
C TRP A 506 11.53 7.61 -16.27
N GLY A 507 10.35 7.86 -16.86
CA GLY A 507 9.81 9.20 -17.04
C GLY A 507 9.55 9.90 -15.70
N ILE A 508 9.04 9.18 -14.71
CA ILE A 508 8.84 9.69 -13.35
C ILE A 508 10.18 10.06 -12.70
N VAL A 509 11.16 9.15 -12.75
CA VAL A 509 12.50 9.38 -12.20
C VAL A 509 13.15 10.61 -12.85
N LYS A 510 13.13 10.67 -14.19
CA LYS A 510 13.70 11.80 -14.93
C LYS A 510 13.01 13.12 -14.58
N SER A 511 11.69 13.13 -14.42
CA SER A 511 10.95 14.32 -14.00
C SER A 511 11.38 14.80 -12.61
N ILE A 512 11.56 13.89 -11.65
CA ILE A 512 12.02 14.24 -10.29
C ILE A 512 13.43 14.81 -10.32
N ILE A 513 14.33 14.20 -11.11
CA ILE A 513 15.71 14.69 -11.27
C ILE A 513 15.73 16.07 -11.93
N ASN A 514 14.93 16.30 -12.97
CA ASN A 514 14.85 17.60 -13.64
C ASN A 514 14.35 18.70 -12.69
N ILE A 515 13.30 18.42 -11.90
CA ILE A 515 12.82 19.35 -10.86
C ILE A 515 13.96 19.65 -9.89
N THR A 516 14.66 18.63 -9.39
CA THR A 516 15.78 18.80 -8.44
C THR A 516 16.94 19.61 -9.03
N ASN A 517 17.25 19.42 -10.32
CA ASN A 517 18.29 20.17 -11.02
C ASN A 517 17.98 21.68 -11.11
N GLU A 518 16.70 22.06 -11.19
CA GLU A 518 16.27 23.46 -11.23
C GLU A 518 16.26 24.16 -9.86
N LEU A 519 16.35 23.39 -8.76
CA LEU A 519 16.36 23.95 -7.39
C LEU A 519 17.76 24.36 -6.95
N ASP A 520 17.87 25.15 -5.89
CA ASP A 520 19.17 25.49 -5.30
C ASP A 520 19.78 24.28 -4.54
N ASP A 521 21.07 24.37 -4.22
CA ASP A 521 21.70 23.40 -3.31
C ASP A 521 20.98 23.36 -1.95
N GLY A 522 20.81 22.16 -1.40
CA GLY A 522 20.11 21.97 -0.15
C GLY A 522 19.53 20.58 0.05
N LYS A 523 18.73 20.45 1.11
CA LYS A 523 18.05 19.22 1.51
C LYS A 523 16.57 19.31 1.15
N TYR A 524 16.07 18.25 0.53
CA TYR A 524 14.69 18.16 0.09
C TYR A 524 14.07 16.83 0.50
N VAL A 525 12.75 16.79 0.58
CA VAL A 525 12.00 15.57 0.92
C VAL A 525 10.86 15.39 -0.06
N LEU A 526 10.83 14.23 -0.71
CA LEU A 526 9.72 13.78 -1.53
C LEU A 526 8.82 12.86 -0.72
N ILE A 527 7.56 13.22 -0.56
CA ILE A 527 6.60 12.48 0.26
C ILE A 527 5.41 12.05 -0.58
N LYS A 528 4.97 10.81 -0.42
CA LYS A 528 3.67 10.35 -0.92
C LYS A 528 2.59 10.59 0.13
N ASP A 529 1.56 11.34 -0.25
CA ASP A 529 0.47 11.69 0.67
C ASP A 529 -0.27 10.43 1.18
N PRO A 530 -0.58 10.34 2.47
CA PRO A 530 -1.16 9.13 3.06
C PRO A 530 -2.55 8.79 2.50
N ASN A 531 -3.36 9.81 2.19
CA ASN A 531 -4.79 9.65 1.93
C ASN A 531 -5.18 10.02 0.49
N THR A 532 -4.34 10.76 -0.21
CA THR A 532 -4.60 11.23 -1.57
C THR A 532 -3.50 10.80 -2.55
N PRO A 533 -3.81 10.60 -3.85
CA PRO A 533 -2.89 10.02 -4.82
C PRO A 533 -1.98 11.09 -5.45
N HIS A 534 -1.14 11.73 -4.64
CA HIS A 534 -0.13 12.67 -5.10
C HIS A 534 1.15 12.59 -4.28
N ILE A 535 2.23 13.09 -4.85
CA ILE A 535 3.51 13.30 -4.17
C ILE A 535 3.73 14.80 -3.95
N LYS A 536 4.35 15.16 -2.83
CA LYS A 536 4.71 16.53 -2.46
C LYS A 536 6.23 16.62 -2.31
N PHE A 537 6.80 17.67 -2.87
CA PHE A 537 8.22 17.99 -2.80
C PHE A 537 8.40 19.14 -1.83
N TYR A 538 9.20 18.96 -0.79
CA TYR A 538 9.49 19.97 0.22
C TYR A 538 10.98 20.34 0.22
N ASN A 539 11.28 21.62 0.38
CA ASN A 539 12.59 22.09 0.83
C ASN A 539 12.58 22.10 2.36
N VAL A 540 13.59 21.48 2.96
CA VAL A 540 13.71 21.31 4.41
C VAL A 540 15.05 21.85 4.91
N PRO A 541 15.14 22.26 6.18
CA PRO A 541 16.43 22.61 6.80
C PRO A 541 17.47 21.48 6.67
N GLU A 542 18.75 21.82 6.61
CA GLU A 542 19.82 20.82 6.49
C GLU A 542 19.84 19.82 7.66
N ASN A 543 19.46 20.28 8.86
CA ASN A 543 19.38 19.48 10.08
C ASN A 543 18.07 18.69 10.23
N ALA A 544 17.16 18.73 9.26
CA ALA A 544 15.96 17.90 9.30
C ALA A 544 16.36 16.42 9.37
N PHE A 545 15.78 15.65 10.30
CA PHE A 545 16.10 14.23 10.57
C PHE A 545 17.42 13.95 11.32
N ASP A 546 18.16 14.96 11.78
CA ASP A 546 19.38 14.70 12.56
C ASP A 546 19.06 14.28 14.02
N ASP A 547 17.85 14.61 14.51
CA ASP A 547 17.35 14.31 15.86
C ASP A 547 16.43 13.06 15.93
N GLU A 548 16.19 12.39 14.80
CA GLU A 548 15.44 11.11 14.72
C GLU A 548 16.41 9.92 14.75
#